data_AF-A0A1I5TKE9-F1
#
_entry.id   AF-A0A1I5TKE9-F1
#
_cell.length_a   1.000
_cell.length_b   1.000
_cell.length_c   1.000
_cell.angle_alpha   90.00
_cell.angle_beta   90.00
_cell.angle_gamma   90.00
#
_symmetry.space_group_name_H-M   'P 1'
#
loop_
_entity.id
_entity.type
_entity.pdbx_description
1 polymer ?
#
loop_
_entity_poly.entity_id
_entity_poly.type
_entity_poly.pdbx_seq_one_letter_code
_entity_poly.pdbx_strand_id
1 'polypeptide(L)'
;MTTLSPKRFFVVAAALAVLAGVPATAAADPSSDGAAEPALVHATENNGCKLNVRAAAGTSAPILVTLSCVNYTTCGHAEPGAAPCAPYVVGEKYGCVGPDGTQVTDDRWAAVAWRAPEPAYVAVACAAFRR
;
A
#
# COMPACT_ATOMS: atom_id res chain seq x y z
N MET A 1 -56.47 -1.73 30.67
CA MET A 1 -56.73 -2.52 31.90
C MET A 1 -56.74 -3.99 31.50
N THR A 2 -55.64 -4.70 31.71
CA THR A 2 -55.59 -6.17 31.63
C THR A 2 -54.71 -6.64 32.76
N THR A 3 -55.35 -7.27 33.73
CA THR A 3 -54.80 -7.82 34.97
C THR A 3 -54.15 -9.18 34.70
N LEU A 4 -52.92 -9.41 35.15
CA LEU A 4 -52.40 -10.77 35.36
C LEU A 4 -51.74 -10.85 36.74
N SER A 5 -52.26 -11.76 37.56
CA SER A 5 -51.93 -11.98 38.98
C SER A 5 -50.90 -13.11 39.15
N PRO A 6 -50.27 -13.25 40.34
CA PRO A 6 -48.97 -13.89 40.57
C PRO A 6 -49.06 -15.28 41.23
N LYS A 7 -47.91 -15.97 41.35
CA LYS A 7 -47.51 -16.97 42.39
C LYS A 7 -46.29 -17.75 41.83
N ARG A 8 -45.20 -18.09 42.52
CA ARG A 8 -44.66 -17.99 43.89
C ARG A 8 -43.14 -18.24 43.75
N PHE A 9 -42.28 -17.37 44.27
CA PHE A 9 -41.35 -17.59 45.40
C PHE A 9 -40.79 -19.02 45.59
N PHE A 10 -39.45 -19.16 45.47
CA PHE A 10 -38.47 -19.63 46.48
C PHE A 10 -37.09 -19.81 45.78
N VAL A 11 -36.10 -18.91 45.93
CA VAL A 11 -34.88 -18.98 46.82
C VAL A 11 -34.26 -20.39 46.84
N VAL A 12 -32.99 -20.69 46.52
CA VAL A 12 -31.64 -20.37 47.08
C VAL A 12 -30.68 -21.04 46.06
N ALA A 13 -29.48 -20.59 45.66
CA ALA A 13 -28.24 -20.55 46.43
C ALA A 13 -27.10 -20.10 45.50
N ALA A 14 -26.19 -19.30 46.04
CA ALA A 14 -24.91 -18.97 45.42
C ALA A 14 -23.96 -20.18 45.39
N ALA A 15 -23.14 -20.28 44.34
CA ALA A 15 -21.86 -20.96 44.40
C ALA A 15 -20.87 -20.25 43.46
N LEU A 16 -19.99 -19.43 44.05
CA LEU A 16 -18.70 -19.07 43.48
C LEU A 16 -17.86 -20.35 43.36
N ALA A 17 -17.27 -20.59 42.20
CA ALA A 17 -16.11 -21.46 42.06
C ALA A 17 -15.14 -20.81 41.06
N VAL A 18 -14.17 -20.08 41.60
CA VAL A 18 -12.94 -19.71 40.91
C VAL A 18 -11.97 -20.87 41.11
N LEU A 19 -11.59 -21.55 40.03
CA LEU A 19 -10.36 -22.35 39.98
C LEU A 19 -9.72 -22.16 38.61
N ALA A 20 -8.64 -21.39 38.63
CA ALA A 20 -7.69 -21.22 37.55
C ALA A 20 -6.97 -22.55 37.27
N GLY A 21 -6.87 -22.90 35.98
CA GLY A 21 -6.13 -24.06 35.50
C GLY A 21 -5.72 -23.82 34.05
N VAL A 22 -4.44 -23.58 33.85
CA VAL A 22 -3.78 -23.00 32.67
C VAL A 22 -3.87 -23.95 31.45
N PRO A 23 -4.39 -23.52 30.27
CA PRO A 23 -4.13 -24.25 29.05
C PRO A 23 -2.67 -24.02 28.64
N ALA A 24 -1.91 -25.11 28.50
CA ALA A 24 -0.59 -25.12 27.88
C ALA A 24 -0.76 -24.73 26.40
N THR A 25 -0.74 -23.43 26.14
CA THR A 25 -0.57 -22.87 24.80
C THR A 25 0.77 -23.33 24.27
N ALA A 26 0.72 -24.13 23.20
CA ALA A 26 1.85 -24.39 22.34
C ALA A 26 2.55 -23.05 22.05
N ALA A 27 3.83 -22.96 22.37
CA ALA A 27 4.68 -21.89 21.87
C ALA A 27 4.79 -22.05 20.35
N ALA A 28 3.82 -21.49 19.64
CA ALA A 28 4.06 -21.00 18.30
C ALA A 28 5.13 -19.90 18.47
N ASP A 29 6.33 -20.14 17.96
CA ASP A 29 7.25 -19.06 17.64
C ASP A 29 6.48 -18.03 16.83
N PRO A 30 6.24 -16.81 17.35
CA PRO A 30 5.60 -15.79 16.55
C PRO A 30 6.62 -15.37 15.51
N SER A 31 6.36 -15.84 14.30
CA SER A 31 6.59 -15.09 13.08
C SER A 31 8.04 -14.67 12.83
N SER A 32 8.66 -15.32 11.85
CA SER A 32 9.34 -14.51 10.86
C SER A 32 8.30 -13.53 10.29
N ASP A 33 8.23 -12.32 10.85
CA ASP A 33 7.65 -11.17 10.20
C ASP A 33 8.51 -10.90 8.97
N GLY A 34 8.24 -11.65 7.90
CA GLY A 34 8.71 -11.33 6.57
C GLY A 34 7.99 -10.07 6.13
N ALA A 35 8.38 -8.92 6.69
CA ALA A 35 8.01 -7.62 6.16
C ALA A 35 8.39 -7.65 4.68
N ALA A 36 7.40 -7.54 3.81
CA ALA A 36 7.65 -7.56 2.38
C ALA A 36 8.65 -6.45 2.05
N GLU A 37 9.63 -6.76 1.19
CA GLU A 37 10.56 -5.75 0.71
C GLU A 37 9.75 -4.61 0.05
N PRO A 38 10.09 -3.33 0.32
CA PRO A 38 9.35 -2.21 -0.25
C PRO A 38 9.43 -2.25 -1.78
N ALA A 39 8.29 -2.07 -2.46
CA ALA A 39 8.31 -1.98 -3.92
C ALA A 39 9.01 -0.69 -4.36
N LEU A 40 9.96 -0.84 -5.29
CA LEU A 40 10.84 0.23 -5.76
C LEU A 40 10.50 0.66 -7.18
N VAL A 41 10.80 1.93 -7.47
CA VAL A 41 10.53 2.58 -8.75
C VAL A 41 11.77 3.30 -9.25
N HIS A 42 12.12 3.12 -10.52
CA HIS A 42 13.25 3.76 -11.18
C HIS A 42 13.00 4.03 -12.67
N ALA A 43 13.94 4.69 -13.34
CA ALA A 43 13.86 4.94 -14.78
C ALA A 43 14.17 3.70 -15.61
N THR A 44 13.60 3.63 -16.82
CA THR A 44 13.85 2.54 -17.78
C THR A 44 15.03 2.88 -18.71
N GLU A 45 15.67 1.88 -19.29
CA GLU A 45 16.68 2.12 -20.34
C GLU A 45 16.05 2.72 -21.60
N ASN A 46 14.80 2.34 -21.90
CA ASN A 46 14.05 2.82 -23.06
C ASN A 46 13.82 4.33 -23.07
N ASN A 47 13.76 4.97 -21.88
CA ASN A 47 13.66 6.43 -21.76
C ASN A 47 15.01 7.12 -21.51
N GLY A 48 16.12 6.44 -21.77
CA GLY A 48 17.47 6.96 -21.55
C GLY A 48 17.80 7.15 -20.08
N CYS A 49 17.23 6.32 -19.20
CA CYS A 49 17.40 6.39 -17.75
C CYS A 49 17.00 7.77 -17.18
N LYS A 50 15.85 8.30 -17.60
CA LYS A 50 15.31 9.58 -17.11
C LYS A 50 13.83 9.46 -16.76
N LEU A 51 13.54 9.36 -15.47
CA LEU A 51 12.17 9.38 -14.96
C LEU A 51 11.96 10.55 -14.01
N ASN A 52 11.09 11.48 -14.39
CA ASN A 52 10.77 12.62 -13.53
C ASN A 52 9.78 12.23 -12.44
N VAL A 53 10.14 12.49 -11.19
CA VAL A 53 9.23 12.54 -10.05
C VAL A 53 8.65 13.94 -9.97
N ARG A 54 7.33 14.05 -9.91
CA ARG A 54 6.61 15.32 -10.02
C ARG A 54 5.70 15.58 -8.83
N ALA A 55 5.47 16.84 -8.53
CA ALA A 55 4.63 17.29 -7.41
C ALA A 55 3.13 16.96 -7.57
N ALA A 56 2.70 16.60 -8.78
CA ALA A 56 1.35 16.15 -9.10
C ALA A 56 1.37 15.17 -10.28
N ALA A 57 0.24 14.48 -10.51
CA ALA A 57 0.03 13.54 -11.61
C ALA A 57 -0.13 14.28 -12.95
N GLY A 58 0.92 14.94 -13.43
CA GLY A 58 0.87 15.68 -14.68
C GLY A 58 2.23 16.17 -15.16
N THR A 59 2.37 16.35 -16.47
CA THR A 59 3.60 16.85 -17.11
C THR A 59 3.81 18.35 -16.90
N SER A 60 2.74 19.10 -16.64
CA SER A 60 2.78 20.51 -16.26
C SER A 60 3.28 20.73 -14.82
N ALA A 61 3.21 19.69 -13.97
CA ALA A 61 3.61 19.78 -12.58
C ALA A 61 5.14 19.91 -12.43
N PRO A 62 5.63 20.66 -11.42
CA PRO A 62 7.07 20.79 -11.16
C PRO A 62 7.76 19.44 -11.02
N ILE A 63 8.96 19.34 -11.58
CA ILE A 63 9.85 18.18 -11.40
C ILE A 63 10.55 18.36 -10.05
N LEU A 64 10.35 17.41 -9.15
CA LEU A 64 11.00 17.36 -7.83
C LEU A 64 12.41 16.76 -7.94
N VAL A 65 12.54 15.70 -8.74
CA VAL A 65 13.81 15.04 -9.04
C VAL A 65 13.68 14.23 -10.34
N THR A 66 14.80 13.93 -11.00
CA THR A 66 14.88 12.96 -12.08
C THR A 66 15.64 11.73 -11.61
N LEU A 67 14.98 10.57 -11.65
CA LEU A 67 15.58 9.27 -11.38
C LEU A 67 16.35 8.76 -12.61
N SER A 68 17.35 7.93 -12.34
CA SER A 68 18.15 7.18 -13.29
C SER A 68 17.87 5.68 -13.16
N CYS A 69 18.58 4.85 -13.92
CA CYS A 69 18.44 3.39 -13.84
C CYS A 69 19.06 2.80 -12.55
N VAL A 70 19.85 3.58 -11.81
CA VAL A 70 20.57 3.10 -10.61
C VAL A 70 20.07 3.71 -9.30
N ASN A 71 19.23 4.75 -9.36
CA ASN A 71 18.58 5.31 -8.17
C ASN A 71 17.09 5.00 -8.18
N TYR A 72 16.49 5.01 -6.98
CA TYR A 72 15.14 4.49 -6.77
C TYR A 72 14.35 5.41 -5.85
N THR A 73 13.04 5.34 -5.98
CA THR A 73 12.06 5.83 -5.00
C THR A 73 11.15 4.68 -4.58
N THR A 74 10.43 4.82 -3.47
CA THR A 74 9.53 3.76 -2.97
C THR A 74 8.10 4.02 -3.41
N CYS A 75 7.33 2.99 -3.75
CA CYS A 75 5.89 3.13 -3.97
C CYS A 75 5.19 3.58 -2.66
N GLY A 76 4.27 4.55 -2.74
CA GLY A 76 3.66 5.15 -1.54
C GLY A 76 2.80 4.20 -0.70
N HIS A 77 2.30 3.10 -1.30
CA HIS A 77 1.34 2.17 -0.69
C HIS A 77 1.52 0.72 -1.18
N ALA A 78 2.77 0.24 -1.25
CA ALA A 78 3.06 -1.11 -1.68
C ALA A 78 2.72 -2.14 -0.59
N GLU A 79 1.51 -2.69 -0.63
CA GLU A 79 1.12 -3.78 0.28
C GLU A 79 1.63 -5.16 -0.20
N PRO A 80 1.95 -6.09 0.72
CA PRO A 80 2.31 -7.46 0.36
C PRO A 80 1.23 -8.12 -0.50
N GLY A 81 1.64 -8.70 -1.64
CA GLY A 81 0.73 -9.39 -2.57
C GLY A 81 -0.04 -8.49 -3.53
N ALA A 82 0.09 -7.15 -3.43
CA ALA A 82 -0.53 -6.21 -4.36
C ALA A 82 0.34 -5.92 -5.60
N ALA A 83 -0.24 -5.20 -6.57
CA ALA A 83 0.56 -4.52 -7.59
C ALA A 83 1.51 -3.53 -6.90
N PRO A 84 2.75 -3.36 -7.40
CA PRO A 84 3.82 -2.68 -6.67
C PRO A 84 3.46 -1.27 -6.19
N CYS A 85 2.54 -0.55 -6.85
CA CYS A 85 2.22 0.84 -6.54
C CYS A 85 0.72 1.12 -6.28
N ALA A 86 -0.04 0.14 -5.79
CA ALA A 86 -1.50 0.25 -5.52
C ALA A 86 -2.29 0.72 -6.78
N PRO A 87 -3.59 1.08 -6.75
CA PRO A 87 -4.27 1.53 -7.96
C PRO A 87 -3.67 2.85 -8.45
N TYR A 88 -3.38 2.93 -9.75
CA TYR A 88 -2.87 4.14 -10.37
C TYR A 88 -3.88 5.29 -10.30
N VAL A 89 -3.36 6.52 -10.28
CA VAL A 89 -4.18 7.71 -10.43
C VAL A 89 -4.21 8.14 -11.90
N VAL A 90 -5.35 8.62 -12.37
CA VAL A 90 -5.48 9.21 -13.71
C VAL A 90 -5.11 10.68 -13.63
N GLY A 91 -4.19 11.13 -14.48
CA GLY A 91 -3.65 12.47 -14.50
C GLY A 91 -3.58 13.07 -15.91
N GLU A 92 -2.65 13.99 -16.14
CA GLU A 92 -2.40 14.47 -17.50
C GLU A 92 -1.83 13.37 -18.40
N LYS A 93 -2.17 13.44 -19.69
CA LYS A 93 -1.59 12.57 -20.70
C LYS A 93 -0.10 12.88 -20.90
N TYR A 94 0.68 11.83 -21.08
CA TYR A 94 2.10 11.91 -21.39
C TYR A 94 2.48 10.88 -22.46
N GLY A 95 3.61 11.13 -23.11
CA GLY A 95 4.24 10.18 -24.03
C GLY A 95 5.44 9.52 -23.37
N CYS A 96 5.66 8.23 -23.65
CA CYS A 96 6.86 7.51 -23.21
C CYS A 96 7.25 6.38 -24.16
N VAL A 97 8.50 5.95 -24.08
CA VAL A 97 8.97 4.76 -24.79
C VAL A 97 8.68 3.56 -23.91
N GLY A 98 7.79 2.68 -24.38
CA GLY A 98 7.45 1.43 -23.71
C GLY A 98 8.59 0.41 -23.74
N PRO A 99 8.44 -0.74 -23.06
CA PRO A 99 9.48 -1.78 -22.95
C PRO A 99 9.93 -2.33 -24.32
N ASP A 100 9.02 -2.39 -25.30
CA ASP A 100 9.30 -2.86 -26.66
C ASP A 100 9.91 -1.77 -27.58
N GLY A 101 10.25 -0.60 -27.03
CA GLY A 101 10.80 0.53 -27.79
C GLY A 101 9.76 1.35 -28.55
N THR A 102 8.47 1.04 -28.42
CA THR A 102 7.38 1.76 -29.08
C THR A 102 7.01 3.02 -28.32
N GLN A 103 6.61 4.07 -29.04
CA GLN A 103 6.00 5.24 -28.41
C GLN A 103 4.60 4.91 -27.93
N VAL A 104 4.35 5.16 -26.64
CA VAL A 104 3.04 4.99 -26.01
C VAL A 104 2.56 6.33 -25.46
N THR A 105 1.25 6.52 -25.49
CA THR A 105 0.57 7.61 -24.78
C THR A 105 -0.22 6.99 -23.64
N ASP A 106 -0.07 7.53 -22.44
CA ASP A 106 -0.72 7.03 -21.22
C ASP A 106 -1.12 8.23 -20.34
N ASP A 107 -1.99 8.00 -19.37
CA ASP A 107 -2.46 8.98 -18.38
C ASP A 107 -2.41 8.43 -16.95
N ARG A 108 -1.86 7.23 -16.76
CA ARG A 108 -1.71 6.60 -15.45
C ARG A 108 -0.44 7.09 -14.76
N TRP A 109 -0.58 7.50 -13.51
CA TRP A 109 0.51 7.93 -12.64
C TRP A 109 0.53 7.08 -11.37
N ALA A 110 1.73 6.82 -10.85
CA ALA A 110 1.92 6.11 -9.60
C ALA A 110 2.37 7.09 -8.51
N ALA A 111 1.72 7.05 -7.36
CA ALA A 111 2.16 7.77 -6.16
C ALA A 111 3.40 7.09 -5.57
N VAL A 112 4.42 7.89 -5.28
CA VAL A 112 5.69 7.43 -4.72
C VAL A 112 6.00 8.20 -3.44
N ALA A 113 6.62 7.53 -2.48
CA ALA A 113 7.26 8.17 -1.35
C ALA A 113 8.64 8.65 -1.78
N TRP A 114 8.80 9.98 -1.88
CA TRP A 114 10.09 10.64 -2.10
C TRP A 114 10.50 11.41 -0.84
N ARG A 115 11.77 11.82 -0.77
CA ARG A 115 12.48 12.41 0.39
C ARG A 115 11.89 13.74 0.94
N ALA A 116 10.69 14.14 0.54
CA ALA A 116 10.00 15.35 0.96
C ALA A 116 8.55 15.02 1.38
N PRO A 117 7.93 15.81 2.27
CA PRO A 117 6.54 15.61 2.69
C PRO A 117 5.51 15.94 1.59
N GLU A 118 5.97 16.32 0.40
CA GLU A 118 5.12 16.69 -0.72
C GLU A 118 4.62 15.45 -1.47
N PRO A 119 3.40 15.50 -2.04
CA PRO A 119 2.94 14.47 -2.97
C PRO A 119 3.94 14.30 -4.12
N ALA A 120 4.25 13.05 -4.46
CA ALA A 120 5.19 12.74 -5.52
C ALA A 120 4.62 11.65 -6.43
N TYR A 121 4.75 11.88 -7.74
CA TYR A 121 4.16 11.01 -8.77
C TYR A 121 5.15 10.73 -9.89
N VAL A 122 5.06 9.53 -10.46
CA VAL A 122 5.79 9.15 -11.67
C VAL A 122 4.84 8.69 -12.77
N ALA A 123 5.25 8.90 -14.01
CA ALA A 123 4.57 8.38 -15.19
C ALA A 123 4.77 6.85 -15.29
N VAL A 124 3.69 6.08 -15.19
CA VAL A 124 3.72 4.60 -15.12
C VAL A 124 4.40 3.99 -16.33
N ALA A 125 4.07 4.41 -17.56
CA ALA A 125 4.67 3.82 -18.76
C ALA A 125 6.16 4.17 -18.93
N CYS A 126 6.67 5.15 -18.16
CA CYS A 126 8.08 5.51 -18.11
C CYS A 126 8.85 4.85 -16.98
N ALA A 127 8.18 4.12 -16.09
CA ALA A 127 8.75 3.64 -14.86
C ALA A 127 8.97 2.12 -14.90
N ALA A 128 10.10 1.69 -14.34
CA ALA A 128 10.35 0.31 -14.02
C ALA A 128 10.02 0.06 -12.54
N PHE A 129 9.13 -0.90 -12.27
CA PHE A 129 8.70 -1.29 -10.93
C PHE A 129 9.38 -2.60 -10.55
N ARG A 130 9.99 -2.64 -9.36
CA ARG A 130 10.58 -3.85 -8.77
C ARG A 130 9.83 -4.21 -7.49
N ARG A 131 9.71 -5.50 -7.24
CA ARG A 131 9.31 -6.08 -5.96
C ARG A 131 10.55 -6.54 -5.21
#